data_AF-A0A1I4AM63-F1
#
_entry.id   AF-A0A1I4AM63-F1
#
_cell.length_a   1.000
_cell.length_b   1.000
_cell.length_c   1.000
_cell.angle_alpha   90.00
_cell.angle_beta   90.00
_cell.angle_gamma   90.00
#
_symmetry.space_group_name_H-M   'P 1'
#
loop_
_entity.id
_entity.type
_entity.pdbx_description
1 polymer ?
#
loop_
_entity_poly.entity_id
_entity_poly.type
_entity_poly.pdbx_seq_one_letter_code
_entity_poly.pdbx_strand_id
1 'polypeptide(L)' 'MLQLTSGEEIDFSDVLKVFKAATSEAGKNLGLPLLGTLMPGAPADIMAVRGNPSE' A
#
# COMPACT_ATOMS: atom_id res chain seq x y z
N MET A 1 7.49 14.40 0.27
CA MET A 1 7.52 14.46 -1.20
C MET A 1 8.40 13.35 -1.71
N LEU A 2 7.93 12.63 -2.73
CA LEU A 2 8.67 11.66 -3.51
C LEU A 2 8.93 12.26 -4.89
N GLN A 3 10.14 12.04 -5.41
CA GLN A 3 10.55 12.45 -6.74
C GLN A 3 10.40 11.26 -7.68
N LEU A 4 9.55 11.38 -8.69
CA LEU A 4 9.36 10.35 -9.70
C LEU A 4 10.53 10.34 -10.69
N THR A 5 10.73 9.21 -11.36
CA THR A 5 11.72 9.10 -12.45
C THR A 5 11.42 10.04 -13.63
N SER A 6 10.20 10.56 -13.73
CA SER A 6 9.78 11.61 -14.68
C SER A 6 10.23 13.03 -14.28
N GLY A 7 10.72 13.23 -13.05
CA GLY A 7 11.02 14.55 -12.48
C GLY A 7 9.81 15.28 -11.88
N GLU A 8 8.64 14.65 -11.87
CA GLU A 8 7.45 15.15 -11.17
C GLU A 8 7.52 14.83 -9.66
N GLU A 9 6.95 15.73 -8.85
CA GLU A 9 6.85 15.56 -7.40
C GLU A 9 5.45 15.10 -6.99
N ILE A 10 5.40 14.12 -6.10
CA ILE A 10 4.17 13.59 -5.51
C ILE A 10 4.26 13.64 -3.99
N ASP A 11 3.14 13.97 -3.34
CA ASP A 11 3.04 13.80 -1.90
C ASP A 11 3.04 12.30 -1.55
N PHE A 12 3.90 11.91 -0.61
CA PHE A 12 3.94 10.56 -0.06
C PHE A 12 2.57 10.13 0.49
N SER A 13 1.77 11.09 0.98
CA SER A 13 0.43 10.83 1.46
C SER A 13 -0.50 10.27 0.38
N ASP A 14 -0.30 10.65 -0.88
CA ASP A 14 -1.09 10.16 -2.00
C ASP A 14 -0.66 8.74 -2.43
N VAL A 15 0.64 8.43 -2.38
CA VAL A 15 1.14 7.04 -2.57
C VAL A 15 0.55 6.10 -1.53
N LEU A 16 0.51 6.52 -0.26
CA LEU A 16 -0.10 5.72 0.80
C LEU A 16 -1.60 5.48 0.58
N LYS A 17 -2.34 6.45 0.00
CA LYS A 17 -3.75 6.26 -0.34
C LYS A 17 -3.91 5.17 -1.40
N VAL A 18 -3.06 5.16 -2.43
CA VAL A 18 -3.06 4.11 -3.46
C VAL A 18 -2.80 2.74 -2.85
N PHE A 19 -1.80 2.61 -1.98
CA PHE A 19 -1.55 1.35 -1.30
C PHE A 19 -2.73 0.90 -0.44
N LYS A 20 -3.35 1.80 0.32
CA LYS A 20 -4.53 1.48 1.13
C LYS A 20 -5.71 1.02 0.28
N ALA A 21 -5.98 1.70 -0.82
CA ALA A 21 -7.04 1.36 -1.76
C ALA A 21 -6.85 -0.06 -2.32
N ALA A 22 -5.62 -0.41 -2.69
CA ALA A 22 -5.28 -1.73 -3.23
C ALA A 22 -5.12 -2.84 -2.16
N THR A 23 -5.11 -2.50 -0.87
CA THR A 23 -4.86 -3.44 0.23
C THR A 23 -5.97 -3.38 1.28
N SER A 24 -5.76 -2.68 2.39
CA SER A 24 -6.66 -2.69 3.56
C SER A 24 -8.07 -2.18 3.29
N GLU A 25 -8.28 -1.27 2.33
CA GLU A 25 -9.61 -0.77 1.97
C GLU A 25 -10.35 -1.77 1.08
N ALA A 26 -9.65 -2.44 0.17
CA ALA A 26 -10.24 -3.54 -0.59
C ALA A 26 -10.73 -4.67 0.33
N GLY A 27 -9.93 -5.05 1.34
CA GLY A 27 -10.34 -6.02 2.36
C GLY A 27 -11.62 -5.61 3.10
N LYS A 28 -11.72 -4.34 3.51
CA LYS A 28 -12.93 -3.80 4.14
C LYS A 28 -14.15 -3.88 3.21
N ASN A 29 -14.00 -3.50 1.95
CA ASN A 29 -15.09 -3.50 0.96
C ASN A 29 -15.59 -4.92 0.65
N LEU A 30 -14.72 -5.92 0.78
CA LEU A 30 -15.06 -7.34 0.61
C LEU A 30 -15.67 -7.98 1.88
N GLY A 31 -15.82 -7.24 2.98
CA GLY A 31 -16.25 -7.79 4.26
C GLY A 31 -15.19 -8.65 4.95
N LEU A 32 -13.92 -8.51 4.55
CA LEU A 32 -12.75 -9.25 5.06
C LEU A 32 -11.74 -8.24 5.65
N PRO A 33 -12.02 -7.63 6.82
CA PRO A 33 -11.27 -6.46 7.30
C PRO A 33 -9.79 -6.71 7.64
N LEU A 34 -9.38 -7.96 7.80
CA LEU A 34 -7.97 -8.33 8.01
C LEU A 34 -7.19 -8.53 6.70
N LEU A 35 -7.89 -8.77 5.58
CA LEU A 35 -7.26 -8.93 4.27
C LEU A 35 -6.60 -7.62 3.82
N GLY A 36 -5.38 -7.71 3.29
CA GLY A 36 -4.61 -6.54 2.87
C GLY A 36 -4.07 -5.70 4.02
N THR A 37 -3.94 -6.26 5.23
CA THR A 37 -3.32 -5.59 6.39
C THR A 37 -2.08 -6.34 6.86
N LEU A 38 -1.12 -5.61 7.43
CA LEU A 38 0.06 -6.18 8.09
C LEU A 38 -0.16 -6.16 9.61
N MET A 39 -0.98 -7.09 10.11
CA MET A 39 -1.37 -7.19 11.51
C MET A 39 -1.38 -8.65 12.00
N PRO A 40 -1.17 -8.92 13.29
CA PRO A 40 -1.35 -10.26 13.86
C PRO A 40 -2.75 -10.81 13.54
N GLY A 41 -2.81 -12.06 13.08
CA GLY A 41 -4.07 -12.74 12.73
C GLY A 41 -4.59 -12.43 11.32
N ALA A 42 -3.97 -11.52 10.56
CA ALA A 42 -4.25 -11.36 9.14
C ALA A 42 -3.66 -12.52 8.31
N PRO A 43 -4.20 -12.79 7.10
CA PRO A 43 -3.57 -13.70 6.15
C PRO A 43 -2.12 -13.32 5.87
N ALA A 44 -1.23 -14.31 5.77
CA ALA A 44 0.21 -14.11 5.60
C ALA A 44 0.62 -13.83 4.14
N ASP A 45 -0.11 -12.93 3.47
CA ASP A 45 0.13 -12.53 2.09
C ASP A 45 1.09 -11.32 2.06
N ILE A 46 2.39 -11.60 1.89
CA ILE A 46 3.45 -10.59 1.97
C ILE A 46 4.17 -10.47 0.62
N MET A 47 4.29 -9.24 0.12
CA MET A 47 5.13 -8.92 -1.04
C MET A 47 6.36 -8.13 -0.59
N ALA A 48 7.54 -8.68 -0.86
CA ALA A 48 8.81 -7.99 -0.65
C ALA A 48 9.25 -7.29 -1.94
N VAL A 49 9.60 -6.02 -1.83
CA VAL A 49 10.12 -5.21 -2.95
C VAL A 49 11.59 -4.89 -2.68
N ARG A 50 12.43 -4.99 -3.71
CA ARG A 50 13.83 -4.58 -3.63
C ARG A 50 13.90 -3.05 -3.78
N GLY A 51 14.52 -2.36 -2.83
CA GLY A 51 14.69 -0.90 -2.88
C GLY A 51 13.58 -0.15 -2.13
N ASN A 52 13.19 1.03 -2.62
CA ASN A 52 12.12 1.82 -2.04
C ASN A 52 10.77 1.36 -2.63
N PRO A 53 9.83 0.82 -1.82
CA PRO A 53 8.54 0.35 -2.34
C PRO A 53 7.61 1.48 -2.80
N SER A 54 7.98 2.74 -2.58
CA SER A 54 7.16 3.91 -2.93
C SER A 54 7.70 4.72 -4.11
N GLU A 55 8.75 4.23 -4.77
CA GLU A 55 9.34 4.76 -6.02
C GLU A 55 8.99 3.84 -7.20
#